data_AF-A0A970ZR58-F1
#
_entry.id   AF-A0A970ZR58-F1
#
_cell.length_a   1.000
_cell.length_b   1.000
_cell.length_c   1.000
_cell.angle_alpha   90.00
_cell.angle_beta   90.00
_cell.angle_gamma   90.00
#
_symmetry.space_group_name_H-M   'P 1'
#
loop_
_entity.id
_entity.type
_entity.pdbx_description
1 polymer ?
#
loop_
_entity_poly.entity_id
_entity_poly.type
_entity_poly.pdbx_seq_one_letter_code
_entity_poly.pdbx_strand_id
1 'polypeptide(L)'
;MNEPRPIPDSPARTQSLRRLRGIGRLAGLVVFLLAVFLSGRIGVEMARNRLPDKEQAHSTLENTSPLTVGRSGDPVYLAQSPDSLRAFFARHPTPEDRASADLSGLGIRRLQDSVEMSTLRAEADAVEVKVSSGAIAGAIYWIHYTQLPDASAFDPIITPLPSDAPQ
;
A
#
# COMPACT_ATOMS: atom_id res chain seq x y z
N MET A 1 -63.57 -33.70 28.30
CA MET A 1 -62.22 -33.95 27.76
C MET A 1 -62.33 -33.78 26.25
N ASN A 2 -61.88 -32.64 25.72
CA ASN A 2 -61.94 -32.36 24.28
C ASN A 2 -60.53 -32.51 23.71
N GLU A 3 -60.26 -33.61 23.01
CA GLU A 3 -59.03 -33.75 22.24
C GLU A 3 -59.08 -32.79 21.03
N PRO A 4 -58.05 -31.96 20.81
CA PRO A 4 -57.95 -31.17 19.59
C PRO A 4 -57.59 -32.11 18.43
N ARG A 5 -58.50 -32.23 17.45
CA ARG A 5 -58.20 -32.99 16.23
C ARG A 5 -56.98 -32.38 15.52
N PRO A 6 -56.06 -33.21 14.99
CA PRO A 6 -54.93 -32.71 14.23
C PRO A 6 -55.44 -32.03 12.95
N ILE A 7 -55.07 -30.77 12.77
CA ILE A 7 -55.35 -30.01 11.54
C ILE A 7 -54.53 -30.68 10.43
N PRO A 8 -55.14 -31.15 9.32
CA PRO A 8 -54.39 -31.76 8.24
C PRO A 8 -53.51 -30.70 7.58
N ASP A 9 -52.20 -30.89 7.64
CA ASP A 9 -51.23 -30.06 6.95
C ASP A 9 -51.51 -30.13 5.45
N SER A 10 -52.10 -29.07 4.92
CA SER A 10 -52.45 -29.01 3.51
C SER A 10 -51.15 -28.98 2.69
N PRO A 11 -50.97 -29.84 1.68
CA PRO A 11 -49.73 -29.93 0.89
C PRO A 11 -49.38 -28.61 0.19
N ALA A 12 -50.38 -27.74 -0.03
CA ALA A 12 -50.20 -26.38 -0.54
C ALA A 12 -49.36 -25.48 0.41
N ARG A 13 -49.49 -25.67 1.73
CA ARG A 13 -48.81 -24.84 2.75
C ARG A 13 -47.32 -25.18 2.82
N THR A 14 -46.96 -26.46 2.80
CA THR A 14 -45.55 -26.91 2.77
C THR A 14 -44.86 -26.57 1.45
N GLN A 15 -45.57 -26.60 0.32
CA GLN A 15 -45.04 -26.19 -0.98
C GLN A 15 -44.82 -24.66 -1.06
N SER A 16 -45.72 -23.86 -0.49
CA SER A 16 -45.57 -22.39 -0.41
C SER A 16 -44.36 -21.97 0.43
N LEU A 17 -44.13 -22.63 1.58
CA LEU A 17 -42.98 -22.37 2.45
C LEU A 17 -41.65 -22.76 1.79
N ARG A 18 -41.61 -23.87 1.04
CA ARG A 18 -40.42 -24.26 0.26
C ARG A 18 -40.11 -23.27 -0.87
N ARG A 19 -41.13 -22.75 -1.56
CA ARG A 19 -40.97 -21.69 -2.57
C ARG A 19 -40.50 -20.38 -1.95
N LEU A 20 -41.05 -19.98 -0.81
CA LEU A 20 -40.61 -18.79 -0.08
C LEU A 20 -39.13 -18.90 0.34
N ARG A 21 -38.71 -20.08 0.80
CA ARG A 21 -37.32 -20.36 1.18
C ARG A 21 -36.38 -20.38 -0.03
N GLY A 22 -36.85 -20.85 -1.18
CA GLY A 22 -36.12 -20.79 -2.46
C GLY A 22 -35.95 -19.35 -2.95
N ILE A 23 -37.00 -18.53 -2.86
CA ILE A 23 -36.95 -17.11 -3.22
C ILE A 23 -36.01 -16.34 -2.29
N GLY A 24 -36.04 -16.60 -0.98
CA GLY A 24 -35.12 -15.98 -0.03
C GLY A 24 -33.65 -16.33 -0.31
N ARG A 25 -33.36 -17.57 -0.71
CA ARG A 25 -32.00 -17.98 -1.13
C ARG A 25 -31.58 -17.30 -2.42
N LEU A 26 -32.49 -17.19 -3.39
CA LEU A 26 -32.21 -16.52 -4.66
C LEU A 26 -31.96 -15.02 -4.44
N ALA A 27 -32.77 -14.37 -3.62
CA ALA A 27 -32.58 -12.97 -3.23
C ALA A 27 -31.24 -12.77 -2.50
N GLY A 28 -30.89 -13.66 -1.56
CA GLY A 28 -29.60 -13.64 -0.88
C GLY A 28 -28.41 -13.81 -1.84
N LEU A 29 -28.53 -14.71 -2.82
CA LEU A 29 -27.50 -14.91 -3.85
C LEU A 29 -27.32 -13.65 -4.71
N VAL A 30 -28.42 -13.03 -5.13
CA VAL A 30 -28.38 -11.78 -5.93
C VAL A 30 -27.71 -10.66 -5.13
N VAL A 31 -28.06 -10.49 -3.85
CA VAL A 31 -27.43 -9.50 -2.97
C VAL A 31 -25.94 -9.78 -2.79
N PHE A 32 -25.56 -11.04 -2.58
CA PHE A 32 -24.16 -11.46 -2.45
C PHE A 32 -23.37 -11.15 -3.73
N LEU A 33 -23.91 -11.50 -4.91
CA LEU A 33 -23.27 -11.21 -6.19
C LEU A 33 -23.17 -9.70 -6.45
N LEU A 34 -24.20 -8.92 -6.08
CA LEU A 34 -24.13 -7.46 -6.15
C LEU A 34 -23.05 -6.90 -5.24
N ALA A 35 -22.95 -7.40 -4.00
CA ALA A 35 -21.93 -6.96 -3.04
C ALA A 35 -20.51 -7.29 -3.53
N VAL A 36 -20.30 -8.49 -4.08
CA VAL A 36 -19.03 -8.89 -4.69
C VAL A 36 -18.71 -8.02 -5.91
N PHE A 37 -19.69 -7.74 -6.77
CA PHE A 37 -19.50 -6.87 -7.94
C PHE A 37 -19.17 -5.42 -7.56
N LEU A 38 -19.90 -4.84 -6.59
CA LEU A 38 -19.61 -3.50 -6.08
C LEU A 38 -18.25 -3.44 -5.38
N SER A 39 -17.91 -4.44 -4.56
CA SER A 39 -16.61 -4.52 -3.89
C SER A 39 -15.46 -4.65 -4.91
N GLY A 40 -15.66 -5.43 -5.98
CA GLY A 40 -14.70 -5.53 -7.08
C GLY A 40 -14.52 -4.20 -7.80
N ARG A 41 -15.61 -3.49 -8.11
CA ARG A 41 -15.56 -2.18 -8.78
C ARG A 41 -14.85 -1.13 -7.91
N ILE A 42 -15.14 -1.07 -6.62
CA ILE A 42 -14.49 -0.16 -5.67
C ILE A 42 -13.01 -0.51 -5.51
N GLY A 43 -12.66 -1.80 -5.48
CA GLY A 43 -11.26 -2.25 -5.47
C GLY A 43 -10.51 -1.88 -6.75
N VAL A 44 -11.17 -1.94 -7.91
CA VAL A 44 -10.60 -1.50 -9.20
C VAL A 44 -10.47 0.02 -9.25
N GLU A 45 -11.42 0.80 -8.73
CA GLU A 45 -11.31 2.26 -8.63
C GLU A 45 -10.17 2.68 -7.69
N MET A 46 -9.96 1.96 -6.57
CA MET A 46 -8.79 2.17 -5.70
C MET A 46 -7.47 1.73 -6.35
N ALA A 47 -7.47 0.71 -7.21
CA ALA A 47 -6.29 0.31 -7.98
C ALA A 47 -6.00 1.29 -9.13
N ARG A 48 -7.04 1.88 -9.72
CA ARG A 48 -6.94 2.88 -10.79
C ARG A 48 -6.49 4.23 -10.26
N ASN A 49 -6.96 4.66 -9.08
CA ASN A 49 -6.45 5.84 -8.38
C ASN A 49 -5.02 5.67 -7.83
N ARG A 50 -4.46 4.45 -7.87
CA ARG A 50 -3.05 4.16 -7.56
C ARG A 50 -2.17 4.05 -8.80
N LEU A 51 -2.76 4.00 -9.99
CA LEU A 51 -2.05 4.21 -11.24
C LEU A 51 -2.20 5.70 -11.55
N PRO A 52 -1.15 6.53 -11.38
CA PRO A 52 -1.28 7.96 -11.62
C PRO A 52 -1.83 8.18 -13.02
N ASP A 53 -3.01 8.80 -13.08
CA ASP A 53 -3.60 9.26 -14.32
C ASP A 53 -2.57 10.13 -15.05
N LYS A 54 -2.42 9.83 -16.34
CA LYS A 54 -1.78 10.71 -17.31
C LYS A 54 -2.34 12.12 -17.10
N GLU A 55 -1.46 13.13 -17.06
CA GLU A 55 -1.71 14.57 -16.95
C GLU A 55 -1.27 15.27 -15.65
N GLN A 56 -0.29 14.73 -14.94
CA GLN A 56 0.70 15.63 -14.33
C GLN A 56 1.93 15.64 -15.22
N ALA A 57 2.29 16.84 -15.68
CA ALA A 57 3.59 17.15 -16.22
C ALA A 57 4.64 16.91 -15.12
N HIS A 58 4.87 15.65 -14.77
CA HIS A 58 6.05 15.23 -14.07
C HIS A 58 7.14 15.28 -15.12
N SER A 59 7.96 16.32 -15.00
CA SER A 59 9.36 16.37 -15.41
C SER A 59 9.86 14.95 -15.60
N THR A 60 10.28 14.66 -16.83
CA THR A 60 10.96 13.45 -17.27
C THR A 60 11.61 12.75 -16.09
N LEU A 61 10.97 11.67 -15.62
CA LEU A 61 11.57 10.73 -14.67
C LEU A 61 12.85 10.25 -15.34
N GLU A 62 13.98 10.84 -14.96
CA GLU A 62 15.27 10.20 -15.14
C GLU A 62 15.15 8.89 -14.38
N ASN A 63 14.90 7.83 -15.14
CA ASN A 63 14.87 6.48 -14.66
C ASN A 63 16.31 6.18 -14.24
N THR A 64 16.62 6.54 -13.00
CA THR A 64 17.94 6.35 -12.43
C THR A 64 18.29 4.88 -12.50
N SER A 65 19.54 4.59 -12.82
CA SER A 65 20.05 3.22 -12.94
C SER A 65 19.63 2.39 -11.72
N PRO A 66 19.22 1.13 -11.92
CA PRO A 66 18.79 0.28 -10.82
C PRO A 66 19.90 0.18 -9.78
N LEU A 67 19.51 0.43 -8.52
CA LEU A 67 20.41 0.51 -7.39
C LEU A 67 20.09 -0.66 -6.45
N THR A 68 21.12 -1.30 -5.91
CA THR A 68 20.95 -2.39 -4.94
C THR A 68 21.23 -1.86 -3.54
N VAL A 69 20.25 -1.93 -2.65
CA VAL A 69 20.39 -1.58 -1.23
C VAL A 69 20.46 -2.84 -0.38
N GLY A 70 21.08 -2.77 0.81
CA GLY A 70 21.14 -3.87 1.78
C GLY A 70 22.30 -4.85 1.57
N ARG A 71 23.32 -4.51 0.76
CA ARG A 71 24.53 -5.35 0.59
C ARG A 71 25.45 -5.36 1.80
N SER A 72 25.39 -4.36 2.68
CA SER A 72 26.25 -4.28 3.88
C SER A 72 25.88 -5.29 4.96
N GLY A 73 24.78 -6.03 4.79
CA GLY A 73 24.17 -6.86 5.85
C GLY A 73 23.33 -6.04 6.82
N ASP A 74 23.29 -4.72 6.68
CA ASP A 74 22.39 -3.87 7.45
C ASP A 74 20.97 -3.95 6.90
N PRO A 75 19.96 -4.04 7.78
CA PRO A 75 18.58 -4.02 7.35
C PRO A 75 18.21 -2.70 6.67
N VAL A 76 17.37 -2.81 5.64
CA VAL A 76 16.79 -1.67 4.92
C VAL A 76 15.45 -1.31 5.53
N TYR A 77 15.29 -0.04 5.91
CA TYR A 77 14.08 0.51 6.49
C TYR A 77 13.32 1.33 5.45
N LEU A 78 12.09 0.90 5.18
CA LEU A 78 11.17 1.47 4.21
C LEU A 78 9.92 2.00 4.92
N ALA A 79 9.32 3.07 4.42
CA ALA A 79 8.04 3.57 4.91
C ALA A 79 7.12 4.07 3.80
N GLN A 80 5.82 4.19 4.10
CA GLN A 80 4.85 4.77 3.16
C GLN A 80 4.86 6.30 3.15
N SER A 81 5.47 6.92 4.16
CA SER A 81 5.60 8.38 4.26
C SER A 81 7.01 8.77 4.72
N PRO A 82 7.51 9.95 4.29
CA PRO A 82 8.79 10.46 4.76
C PRO A 82 8.74 10.77 6.26
N ASP A 83 7.62 11.26 6.80
CA ASP A 83 7.48 11.58 8.22
C ASP A 83 7.63 10.38 9.14
N SER A 84 7.14 9.20 8.73
CA SER A 84 7.35 7.95 9.46
C SER A 84 8.84 7.60 9.55
N LEU A 85 9.60 7.79 8.46
CA LEU A 85 11.05 7.58 8.46
C LEU A 85 11.76 8.57 9.37
N ARG A 86 11.42 9.87 9.27
CA ARG A 86 12.02 10.91 10.11
C ARG A 86 11.82 10.60 11.59
N ALA A 87 10.57 10.30 11.97
CA ALA A 87 10.24 9.94 13.34
C ALA A 87 11.00 8.69 13.82
N PHE A 88 11.13 7.68 12.96
CA PHE A 88 11.85 6.46 13.27
C PHE A 88 13.37 6.69 13.43
N PHE A 89 14.01 7.38 12.49
CA PHE A 89 15.45 7.66 12.53
C PHE A 89 15.82 8.66 13.63
N ALA A 90 14.94 9.61 13.96
CA ALA A 90 15.12 10.52 15.09
C ALA A 90 15.00 9.79 16.44
N ARG A 91 14.09 8.82 16.54
CA ARG A 91 13.91 8.01 17.76
C ARG A 91 15.01 6.97 17.94
N HIS A 92 15.50 6.41 16.83
CA HIS A 92 16.50 5.35 16.80
C HIS A 92 17.73 5.80 15.99
N PRO A 93 18.61 6.61 16.60
CA PRO A 93 19.72 7.27 15.88
C PRO A 93 20.83 6.30 15.48
N THR A 94 21.01 5.19 16.19
CA THR A 94 22.09 4.22 15.90
C THR A 94 21.58 2.99 15.12
N PRO A 95 22.43 2.35 14.29
CA PRO A 95 22.06 1.12 13.58
C PRO A 95 21.59 -0.01 14.51
N GLU A 96 22.24 -0.16 15.67
CA GLU A 96 21.93 -1.21 16.64
C GLU A 96 20.54 -1.01 17.25
N ASP A 97 20.21 0.23 17.61
CA ASP A 97 18.90 0.57 18.17
C ASP A 97 17.79 0.36 17.15
N ARG A 98 18.02 0.78 15.89
CA ARG A 98 17.10 0.51 14.78
C ARG A 98 16.88 -0.99 14.57
N ALA A 99 17.91 -1.80 14.69
CA ALA A 99 17.83 -3.25 14.51
C ALA A 99 17.02 -3.92 15.64
N SER A 100 17.09 -3.40 16.87
CA SER A 100 16.30 -3.90 18.00
C SER A 100 14.89 -3.29 18.11
N ALA A 101 14.59 -2.22 17.37
CA ALA A 101 13.34 -1.49 17.50
C ALA A 101 12.10 -2.36 17.17
N ASP A 102 11.06 -2.21 17.97
CA ASP A 102 9.72 -2.71 17.66
C ASP A 102 9.08 -1.82 16.58
N LEU A 103 8.69 -2.43 15.46
CA LEU A 103 8.14 -1.72 14.30
C LEU A 103 6.61 -1.65 14.31
N SER A 104 5.97 -2.29 15.30
CA SER A 104 4.52 -2.34 15.42
C SER A 104 3.91 -0.93 15.44
N GLY A 105 3.03 -0.65 14.48
CA GLY A 105 2.34 0.63 14.38
C GLY A 105 3.19 1.81 13.90
N LEU A 106 4.48 1.63 13.58
CA LEU A 106 5.35 2.72 13.12
C LEU A 106 5.24 3.01 11.62
N GLY A 107 4.55 2.15 10.86
CA GLY A 107 4.50 2.26 9.41
C GLY A 107 5.86 2.00 8.73
N ILE A 108 6.80 1.40 9.48
CA ILE A 108 8.13 1.03 9.01
C ILE A 108 8.15 -0.45 8.65
N ARG A 109 8.69 -0.76 7.47
CA ARG A 109 9.02 -2.11 7.03
C ARG A 109 10.52 -2.29 7.03
N ARG A 110 10.99 -3.36 7.66
CA ARG A 110 12.40 -3.76 7.65
C ARG A 110 12.62 -4.90 6.67
N LEU A 111 13.60 -4.76 5.79
CA LEU A 111 14.07 -5.79 4.87
C LEU A 111 15.46 -6.24 5.30
N GLN A 112 15.67 -7.55 5.41
CA GLN A 112 16.97 -8.12 5.79
C GLN A 112 17.83 -8.46 4.57
N ASP A 113 17.19 -8.66 3.42
CA ASP A 113 17.86 -9.04 2.18
C ASP A 113 18.15 -7.83 1.31
N SER A 114 19.12 -7.99 0.41
CA SER A 114 19.38 -7.01 -0.62
C SER A 114 18.16 -6.85 -1.53
N VAL A 115 17.81 -5.61 -1.86
CA VAL A 115 16.68 -5.32 -2.75
C VAL A 115 17.13 -4.36 -3.86
N GLU A 116 16.64 -4.62 -5.07
CA GLU A 116 16.85 -3.73 -6.20
C GLU A 116 15.72 -2.70 -6.23
N MET A 117 16.09 -1.44 -6.44
CA MET A 117 15.15 -0.33 -6.51
C MET A 117 15.65 0.73 -7.50
N SER A 118 14.74 1.58 -7.96
CA SER A 118 15.09 2.81 -8.68
C SER A 118 14.60 4.03 -7.91
N THR A 119 15.38 5.10 -7.92
CA THR A 119 15.00 6.36 -7.28
C THR A 119 14.03 7.12 -8.18
N LEU A 120 12.96 7.65 -7.58
CA LEU A 120 11.95 8.45 -8.27
C LEU A 120 12.13 9.95 -7.98
N ARG A 121 12.29 10.30 -6.70
CA ARG A 121 12.52 11.67 -6.22
C ARG A 121 13.16 11.67 -4.83
N ALA A 122 13.65 12.81 -4.39
CA ALA A 122 14.15 13.02 -3.04
C ALA A 122 13.44 14.20 -2.36
N GLU A 123 13.27 14.09 -1.04
CA GLU A 123 12.73 15.13 -0.17
C GLU A 123 13.56 15.19 1.12
N ALA A 124 14.44 16.20 1.21
CA ALA A 124 15.34 16.41 2.35
C ALA A 124 16.17 15.16 2.70
N ASP A 125 15.74 14.39 3.70
CA ASP A 125 16.40 13.20 4.23
C ASP A 125 15.74 11.87 3.79
N ALA A 126 14.67 11.93 3.01
CA ALA A 126 13.96 10.76 2.50
C ALA A 126 14.00 10.72 0.98
N VAL A 127 14.13 9.52 0.43
CA VAL A 127 14.17 9.25 -1.01
C VAL A 127 13.02 8.33 -1.36
N GLU A 128 12.21 8.72 -2.34
CA GLU A 128 11.14 7.88 -2.84
C GLU A 128 11.72 6.90 -3.86
N VAL A 129 11.49 5.62 -3.63
CA VAL A 129 12.06 4.52 -4.39
C VAL A 129 10.97 3.57 -4.86
N LYS A 130 11.11 3.10 -6.09
CA LYS A 130 10.30 2.01 -6.65
C LYS A 130 11.08 0.72 -6.51
N VAL A 131 10.48 -0.26 -5.84
CA VAL A 131 11.11 -1.57 -5.66
C VAL A 131 10.98 -2.39 -6.94
N SER A 132 12.09 -2.93 -7.41
CA SER A 132 12.20 -3.69 -8.66
C SER A 132 12.26 -5.20 -8.43
N SER A 133 12.68 -5.66 -7.26
CA SER A 133 12.86 -7.08 -6.96
C SER A 133 12.29 -7.51 -5.59
N GLY A 134 12.16 -8.83 -5.40
CA GLY A 134 11.67 -9.43 -4.16
C GLY A 134 10.15 -9.42 -3.98
N ALA A 135 9.69 -9.75 -2.77
CA ALA A 135 8.27 -9.96 -2.46
C ALA A 135 7.40 -8.70 -2.51
N ILE A 136 8.02 -7.52 -2.57
CA ILE A 136 7.34 -6.22 -2.64
C ILE A 136 7.61 -5.48 -3.95
N ALA A 137 8.07 -6.18 -4.98
CA ALA A 137 8.34 -5.60 -6.30
C ALA A 137 7.11 -4.86 -6.86
N GLY A 138 7.36 -3.72 -7.50
CA GLY A 138 6.35 -2.81 -8.03
C GLY A 138 5.81 -1.79 -7.03
N ALA A 139 6.06 -1.96 -5.73
CA ALA A 139 5.64 -1.00 -4.71
C ALA A 139 6.56 0.21 -4.64
N ILE A 140 6.00 1.35 -4.23
CA ILE A 140 6.73 2.59 -3.98
C ILE A 140 6.80 2.81 -2.48
N TYR A 141 7.99 3.12 -1.99
CA TYR A 141 8.27 3.43 -0.60
C TYR A 141 9.22 4.61 -0.50
N TRP A 142 9.34 5.14 0.71
CA TRP A 142 10.41 6.04 1.08
C TRP A 142 11.53 5.23 1.75
N ILE A 143 12.76 5.68 1.56
CA ILE A 143 13.97 5.18 2.22
C ILE A 143 14.78 6.37 2.74
N HIS A 144 15.40 6.24 3.92
CA HIS A 144 16.30 7.28 4.42
C HIS A 144 17.60 7.33 3.59
N TYR A 145 18.08 8.53 3.26
CA TYR A 145 19.22 8.73 2.34
C TYR A 145 20.51 8.02 2.78
N THR A 146 20.74 7.87 4.09
CA THR A 146 21.94 7.20 4.63
C THR A 146 22.01 5.72 4.30
N GLN A 147 20.92 5.14 3.81
CA GLN A 147 20.87 3.73 3.43
C GLN A 147 21.22 3.53 1.95
N LEU A 148 21.38 4.60 1.17
CA LEU A 148 21.73 4.50 -0.23
C LEU A 148 23.24 4.22 -0.40
N PRO A 149 23.62 3.36 -1.36
CA PRO A 149 25.01 2.96 -1.59
C PRO A 149 25.89 4.08 -2.16
N ASP A 150 25.32 5.04 -2.90
CA ASP A 150 26.06 6.13 -3.53
C ASP A 150 25.42 7.50 -3.22
N ALA A 151 26.25 8.43 -2.71
CA ALA A 151 25.85 9.82 -2.44
C ALA A 151 25.54 10.61 -3.72
N SER A 152 25.98 10.14 -4.90
CA SER A 152 25.68 10.76 -6.20
C SER A 152 24.28 10.47 -6.72
N ALA A 153 23.53 9.55 -6.09
CA ALA A 153 22.09 9.39 -6.33
C ALA A 153 21.26 10.53 -5.71
N PHE A 154 21.92 11.46 -5.01
CA PHE A 154 21.37 12.63 -4.37
C PHE A 154 21.95 13.87 -5.05
N ASP A 155 21.26 14.42 -6.04
CA ASP A 155 21.42 15.82 -6.39
C ASP A 155 20.26 16.60 -5.74
N PRO A 156 20.46 17.22 -4.57
CA PRO A 156 19.48 18.13 -4.04
C PRO A 156 19.51 19.34 -4.97
N ILE A 157 18.64 19.40 -5.96
CA ILE A 157 18.41 20.62 -6.72
C ILE A 157 17.85 21.65 -5.72
N ILE A 158 18.75 22.36 -5.05
CA ILE A 158 18.48 23.63 -4.42
C ILE A 158 18.40 24.59 -5.60
N THR A 159 17.17 24.88 -6.03
CA THR A 159 16.91 25.98 -6.98
C THR A 159 17.71 27.20 -6.52
N PRO A 160 18.57 27.81 -7.36
CA PRO A 160 19.32 28.99 -6.95
C PRO A 160 18.32 30.08 -6.53
N LEU A 161 18.57 30.68 -5.36
CA LEU A 161 17.92 31.92 -4.93
C LEU A 161 18.01 32.94 -6.08
N PRO A 162 16.96 33.73 -6.33
CA PRO A 162 16.98 34.71 -7.41
C PRO A 162 18.20 35.61 -7.25
N SER A 163 19.09 35.60 -8.24
CA SER A 163 20.20 36.55 -8.31
C SER A 163 19.62 37.95 -8.21
N ASP A 164 20.14 38.75 -7.27
CA ASP A 164 19.89 40.18 -7.22
C ASP A 164 20.02 40.75 -8.63
N ALA A 165 18.90 41.27 -9.15
CA ALA A 165 18.88 41.98 -10.41
C ALA A 165 19.57 43.34 -10.19
N PRO A 166 20.67 43.65 -10.89
CA PRO A 166 21.10 45.03 -10.99
C PRO A 166 20.29 45.70 -12.10
N GLN A 167 19.52 46.74 -11.76
CA GLN A 167 19.22 47.84 -12.67
C GLN A 167 20.08 49.04 -12.30
#